data_AF-A0A975HLA0-F1
#
_entry.id   AF-A0A975HLA0-F1
#
_cell.length_a   1.000
_cell.length_b   1.000
_cell.length_c   1.000
_cell.angle_alpha   90.00
_cell.angle_beta   90.00
_cell.angle_gamma   90.00
#
_symmetry.space_group_name_H-M   'P 1'
#
loop_
_entity.id
_entity.type
_entity.pdbx_description
1 polymer ?
#
loop_
_entity_poly.entity_id
_entity_poly.type
_entity_poly.pdbx_seq_one_letter_code
_entity_poly.pdbx_strand_id
1 'polypeptide(L)'
;MSIRTLTLLALLLNCFVRAEALELSIGPKVTYHQIQSKQMTSSLRLKVVLPNSYLDKSTYHYPLLLTLAGESQINSVIAQVDWLSHVSFGPMPEVILVQLPQLNTSDAIAKKLLSKKYCPT
;
A
#
# COMPACT_ATOMS: atom_id res chain seq x y z
N MET A 1 3.63 47.54 29.02
CA MET A 1 3.93 46.31 28.25
C MET A 1 4.48 46.72 26.89
N SER A 2 5.70 46.33 26.54
CA SER A 2 6.45 46.92 25.42
C SER A 2 6.10 46.23 24.09
N ILE A 3 6.04 46.96 22.98
CA ILE A 3 5.77 46.41 21.62
C ILE A 3 6.74 45.27 21.26
N ARG A 4 7.95 45.29 21.83
CA ARG A 4 8.97 44.24 21.65
C ARG A 4 8.61 42.92 22.34
N THR A 5 7.86 42.95 23.45
CA THR A 5 7.43 41.73 24.14
C THR A 5 6.24 41.06 23.45
N LEU A 6 5.36 41.84 22.83
CA LEU A 6 4.22 41.33 22.04
C LEU A 6 4.67 40.65 20.73
N THR A 7 5.71 41.18 20.07
CA THR A 7 6.24 40.62 18.83
C THR A 7 6.99 39.30 19.07
N LEU A 8 7.76 39.18 20.16
CA LEU A 8 8.41 37.93 20.55
C LEU A 8 7.38 36.83 20.91
N LEU A 9 6.31 37.19 21.62
CA LEU A 9 5.25 36.24 21.99
C LEU A 9 4.48 35.72 20.76
N ALA A 10 4.18 36.61 19.81
CA ALA A 10 3.53 36.23 18.55
C ALA A 10 4.41 35.30 17.70
N LEU A 11 5.74 35.52 17.68
CA LEU A 11 6.67 34.66 16.96
C LEU A 11 6.75 33.26 17.59
N LEU A 12 6.76 33.17 18.92
CA LEU A 12 6.79 31.90 19.65
C LEU A 12 5.50 31.09 19.47
N LEU A 13 4.32 31.74 19.47
CA LEU A 13 3.05 31.06 19.17
C LEU A 13 3.03 30.51 17.74
N ASN A 14 3.58 31.25 16.77
CA ASN A 14 3.61 30.80 15.37
C ASN A 14 4.55 29.61 15.14
N CYS A 15 5.61 29.47 15.94
CA CYS A 15 6.49 28.30 15.89
C CYS A 15 5.83 27.05 16.49
N PHE A 16 5.07 27.19 17.59
CA PHE A 16 4.42 26.04 18.23
C PHE A 16 3.37 25.37 17.34
N VAL A 17 2.61 26.16 16.57
CA VAL A 17 1.57 25.63 15.65
C VAL A 17 2.20 24.86 14.46
N ARG A 18 3.48 25.07 14.14
CA ARG A 18 4.18 24.39 13.04
C ARG A 18 4.94 23.12 13.45
N ALA A 19 5.02 22.81 14.73
CA ALA A 19 5.83 21.68 15.23
C ALA A 19 5.16 20.30 15.03
N GLU A 20 3.86 20.25 14.74
CA GLU A 20 3.15 19.00 14.47
C GLU A 20 3.10 18.69 12.97
N ALA A 21 4.25 18.28 12.40
CA ALA A 21 4.29 17.78 11.02
C ALA A 21 5.38 16.72 10.81
N LEU A 22 5.75 15.96 11.85
CA LEU A 22 6.61 14.79 11.70
C LEU A 22 5.73 13.55 11.73
N GLU A 23 5.07 13.24 10.61
CA GLU A 23 4.49 11.91 10.40
C GLU A 23 5.63 10.91 10.25
N LEU A 24 6.09 10.35 11.37
CA LEU A 24 6.81 9.09 11.36
C LEU A 24 5.77 8.05 10.91
N SER A 25 5.76 7.70 9.63
CA SER A 25 4.78 6.75 9.09
C SER A 25 5.05 5.36 9.64
N ILE A 26 4.49 5.05 10.82
CA ILE A 26 4.48 3.72 11.40
C ILE A 26 3.41 2.93 10.64
N GLY A 27 3.78 2.39 9.47
CA GLY A 27 2.88 1.63 8.64
C GLY A 27 3.52 1.17 7.34
N PRO A 28 2.91 0.18 6.68
CA PRO A 28 3.48 -0.44 5.50
C PRO A 28 3.57 0.57 4.35
N LYS A 29 4.73 0.59 3.67
CA LYS A 29 5.00 1.51 2.57
C LYS A 29 4.20 1.10 1.33
N VAL A 30 3.34 2.00 0.86
CA VAL A 30 2.48 1.76 -0.32
C VAL A 30 3.01 2.54 -1.52
N THR A 31 3.20 1.84 -2.64
CA THR A 31 3.58 2.44 -3.93
C THR A 31 2.58 2.06 -5.02
N TYR A 32 2.39 2.93 -6.00
CA TYR A 32 1.54 2.67 -7.16
C TYR A 32 2.41 2.61 -8.41
N HIS A 33 2.19 1.59 -9.23
CA HIS A 33 2.92 1.39 -10.48
C HIS A 33 1.95 1.24 -11.64
N GLN A 34 2.19 1.97 -12.72
CA GLN A 34 1.44 1.79 -13.96
C GLN A 34 2.19 0.83 -14.88
N ILE A 35 1.49 -0.20 -15.35
CA ILE A 35 2.03 -1.19 -16.28
C ILE A 35 1.17 -1.23 -17.53
N GLN A 36 1.85 -1.24 -18.68
CA GLN A 36 1.23 -1.50 -19.97
C GLN A 36 1.44 -2.97 -20.32
N SER A 37 0.34 -3.69 -20.57
CA SER A 37 0.39 -5.09 -20.98
C SER A 37 -0.05 -5.21 -22.43
N LYS A 38 0.68 -6.00 -23.23
CA LYS A 38 0.27 -6.36 -24.60
C LYS A 38 -1.05 -7.14 -24.64
N GLN A 39 -1.46 -7.72 -23.51
CA GLN A 39 -2.65 -8.56 -23.39
C GLN A 39 -3.86 -7.81 -22.83
N MET A 40 -3.71 -6.53 -22.48
CA MET A 40 -4.79 -5.70 -21.96
C MET A 40 -4.94 -4.43 -22.79
N THR A 41 -6.17 -3.95 -22.88
CA THR A 41 -6.52 -2.82 -23.74
C THR A 41 -6.21 -1.48 -23.05
N SER A 42 -6.11 -1.49 -21.73
CA SER A 42 -5.88 -0.32 -20.88
C SER A 42 -4.65 -0.48 -19.99
N SER A 43 -4.10 0.67 -19.57
CA SER A 43 -3.03 0.73 -18.57
C SER A 43 -3.51 0.20 -17.23
N LEU A 44 -2.73 -0.69 -16.62
CA LEU A 44 -3.03 -1.25 -15.32
C LEU A 44 -2.34 -0.45 -14.23
N ARG A 45 -3.09 -0.03 -13.22
CA ARG A 45 -2.52 0.56 -12.00
C ARG A 45 -2.43 -0.53 -10.93
N LEU A 46 -1.21 -0.91 -10.60
CA LEU A 46 -0.90 -1.82 -9.50
C LEU A 46 -0.69 -1.03 -8.21
N LYS A 47 -1.16 -1.56 -7.09
CA LYS A 47 -0.80 -1.10 -5.75
C LYS A 47 0.13 -2.14 -5.14
N VAL A 48 1.34 -1.73 -4.77
CA VAL A 48 2.35 -2.56 -4.13
C VAL A 48 2.49 -2.10 -2.70
N VAL A 49 2.43 -3.03 -1.77
CA VAL A 49 2.54 -2.79 -0.33
C VAL A 49 3.75 -3.57 0.16
N LEU A 50 4.72 -2.85 0.71
CA LEU A 50 5.95 -3.40 1.25
C LEU A 50 5.80 -3.62 2.75
N PRO A 51 6.36 -4.71 3.29
CA PRO A 51 6.36 -4.94 4.73
C PRO A 51 7.20 -3.88 5.46
N ASN A 52 6.92 -3.69 6.75
CA ASN A 52 7.58 -2.64 7.54
C ASN A 52 9.10 -2.85 7.65
N SER A 53 9.56 -4.11 7.62
CA SER A 53 10.98 -4.46 7.65
C SER A 53 11.69 -4.30 6.30
N TYR A 54 11.00 -3.91 5.23
CA TYR A 54 11.56 -3.91 3.88
C TYR A 54 12.73 -2.92 3.77
N LEU A 55 13.90 -3.43 3.35
CA LEU A 55 15.10 -2.62 3.10
C LEU A 55 15.44 -2.69 1.61
N ASP A 56 15.59 -1.53 0.96
CA ASP A 56 15.83 -1.40 -0.49
C ASP A 56 17.08 -2.13 -1.01
N LYS A 57 18.01 -2.50 -0.10
CA LYS A 57 19.28 -3.19 -0.43
C LYS A 57 19.48 -4.45 0.42
N SER A 58 18.40 -5.13 0.81
CA SER A 58 18.49 -6.39 1.55
C SER A 58 18.71 -7.59 0.63
N THR A 59 19.38 -8.61 1.15
CA THR A 59 19.47 -9.96 0.55
C THR A 59 18.28 -10.85 0.93
N TYR A 60 17.38 -10.36 1.78
CA TYR A 60 16.20 -11.11 2.22
C TYR A 60 15.14 -11.14 1.12
N HIS A 61 14.60 -12.32 0.85
CA HIS A 61 13.57 -12.54 -0.15
C HIS A 61 12.19 -12.61 0.50
N TYR A 62 11.29 -11.73 0.08
CA TYR A 62 9.91 -11.71 0.54
C TYR A 62 9.01 -12.47 -0.45
N PRO A 63 8.11 -13.34 0.02
CA PRO A 63 7.07 -13.92 -0.83
C PRO A 63 6.15 -12.84 -1.41
N LEU A 64 5.58 -13.11 -2.58
CA LEU A 64 4.70 -12.19 -3.28
C LEU A 64 3.25 -12.67 -3.20
N LEU A 65 2.39 -11.85 -2.60
CA LEU A 65 0.95 -12.13 -2.47
C LEU A 65 0.18 -11.29 -3.48
N LEU A 66 -0.35 -11.95 -4.52
CA LEU A 66 -1.18 -11.32 -5.54
C LEU A 66 -2.65 -11.35 -5.12
N THR A 67 -3.35 -10.22 -5.23
CA THR A 67 -4.77 -10.15 -4.92
C THR A 67 -5.57 -9.34 -5.96
N LEU A 68 -6.80 -9.79 -6.19
CA LEU A 68 -7.83 -9.10 -6.98
C LEU A 68 -8.83 -8.37 -6.07
N ALA A 69 -8.54 -8.26 -4.76
CA ALA A 69 -9.39 -7.55 -3.83
C ALA A 69 -9.64 -6.12 -4.33
N GLY A 70 -10.90 -5.67 -4.26
CA GLY A 70 -11.24 -4.30 -4.61
C GLY A 70 -10.61 -3.29 -3.65
N GLU A 71 -10.55 -2.02 -4.07
CA GLU A 71 -10.03 -0.90 -3.27
C GLU A 71 -10.66 -0.80 -1.88
N SER A 72 -11.93 -1.19 -1.72
CA SER A 72 -12.61 -1.18 -0.41
C SER A 72 -12.11 -2.26 0.55
N GLN A 73 -11.66 -3.40 0.04
CA GLN A 73 -11.28 -4.58 0.83
C GLN A 73 -9.77 -4.62 1.10
N ILE A 74 -8.97 -3.94 0.27
CA ILE A 74 -7.52 -4.06 0.34
C ILE A 74 -6.94 -3.61 1.68
N ASN A 75 -7.51 -2.56 2.30
CA ASN A 75 -7.01 -2.06 3.58
C ASN A 75 -7.18 -3.11 4.70
N SER A 76 -8.30 -3.84 4.70
CA SER A 76 -8.52 -4.95 5.64
C SER A 76 -7.58 -6.13 5.39
N VAL A 77 -7.22 -6.40 4.12
CA VAL A 77 -6.23 -7.43 3.79
C VAL A 77 -4.84 -7.01 4.27
N ILE A 78 -4.44 -5.76 4.03
CA ILE A 78 -3.16 -5.21 4.50
C ILE A 78 -3.05 -5.33 6.02
N ALA A 79 -4.09 -4.90 6.76
CA ALA A 79 -4.09 -4.98 8.22
C ALA A 79 -3.99 -6.42 8.75
N GLN A 80 -4.67 -7.37 8.11
CA GLN A 80 -4.58 -8.79 8.50
C GLN A 80 -3.20 -9.37 8.23
N VAL A 81 -2.62 -9.07 7.05
CA VAL A 81 -1.27 -9.54 6.70
C VAL A 81 -0.24 -8.94 7.63
N ASP A 82 -0.33 -7.64 7.91
CA ASP A 82 0.54 -6.95 8.86
C ASP A 82 0.46 -7.61 10.25
N TRP A 83 -0.75 -7.81 10.78
CA TRP A 83 -0.95 -8.48 12.07
C TRP A 83 -0.38 -9.90 12.12
N LEU A 84 -0.61 -10.70 11.07
CA LEU A 84 -0.15 -12.09 11.00
C LEU A 84 1.37 -12.23 10.82
N SER A 85 2.04 -11.17 10.38
CA SER A 85 3.49 -11.14 10.13
C SER A 85 4.28 -10.26 11.11
N HIS A 86 3.60 -9.57 12.05
CA HIS A 86 4.18 -8.55 12.92
C HIS A 86 5.25 -9.04 13.92
N VAL A 87 5.30 -10.34 14.22
CA VAL A 87 6.23 -10.90 15.21
C VAL A 87 7.03 -12.06 14.62
N SER A 88 8.26 -12.28 15.10
CA SER A 88 9.17 -13.34 14.62
C SER A 88 8.61 -14.77 14.78
N PHE A 89 7.49 -14.94 15.48
CA PHE A 89 6.74 -16.20 15.64
C PHE A 89 5.32 -16.12 15.04
N GLY A 90 5.07 -15.15 14.17
CA GLY A 90 3.81 -15.01 13.46
C GLY A 90 3.57 -16.24 12.58
N PRO A 91 2.31 -16.67 12.39
CA PRO A 91 1.99 -17.82 11.56
C PRO A 91 2.32 -17.58 10.07
N MET A 92 2.63 -16.35 9.68
CA MET A 92 2.87 -15.94 8.30
C MET A 92 4.17 -15.12 8.19
N PRO A 93 5.05 -15.42 7.21
CA PRO A 93 6.19 -14.55 6.94
C PRO A 93 5.72 -13.19 6.42
N GLU A 94 6.55 -12.16 6.57
CA GLU A 94 6.32 -10.87 5.90
C GLU A 94 6.31 -11.05 4.38
N VAL A 95 5.35 -10.41 3.69
CA VAL A 95 5.15 -10.54 2.25
C VAL A 95 5.08 -9.19 1.56
N ILE A 96 5.43 -9.16 0.28
CA ILE A 96 5.10 -8.06 -0.62
C ILE A 96 3.71 -8.31 -1.17
N LEU A 97 2.76 -7.44 -0.85
CA LEU A 97 1.39 -7.55 -1.32
C LEU A 97 1.19 -6.70 -2.57
N VAL A 98 0.66 -7.31 -3.63
CA VAL A 98 0.40 -6.66 -4.90
C VAL A 98 -1.07 -6.80 -5.24
N GLN A 99 -1.78 -5.67 -5.22
CA GLN A 99 -3.15 -5.58 -5.69
C GLN A 99 -3.15 -5.30 -7.19
N LEU A 100 -3.84 -6.17 -7.92
CA LEU A 100 -4.15 -5.93 -9.33
C LEU A 100 -5.46 -5.14 -9.42
N PRO A 101 -5.59 -4.25 -10.42
CA PRO A 101 -6.82 -3.51 -10.64
C PRO A 101 -7.94 -4.48 -11.06
N GLN A 102 -9.19 -4.03 -10.93
CA GLN A 102 -10.30 -4.76 -11.50
C GLN A 102 -10.14 -4.85 -13.03
N LEU A 103 -10.15 -6.07 -13.55
CA LEU A 103 -10.03 -6.33 -14.97
C LEU A 103 -11.40 -6.15 -15.62
N ASN A 104 -11.43 -5.47 -16.78
CA ASN A 104 -12.66 -5.35 -17.54
C ASN A 104 -12.95 -6.68 -18.23
N THR A 105 -14.23 -7.06 -18.32
CA THR A 105 -14.67 -8.30 -18.96
C THR A 105 -14.36 -8.36 -20.47
N SER A 106 -14.08 -7.22 -21.09
CA SER A 106 -13.63 -7.09 -22.47
C SER A 106 -12.17 -7.51 -22.68
N ASP A 107 -11.34 -7.56 -21.64
CA ASP A 107 -9.94 -7.94 -21.77
C ASP A 107 -9.78 -9.45 -22.01
N ALA A 108 -8.87 -9.82 -22.92
CA ALA A 108 -8.65 -11.20 -23.33
C ALA A 108 -8.30 -12.14 -22.15
N ILE A 109 -7.61 -11.61 -21.14
CA ILE A 109 -7.28 -12.33 -19.91
C ILE A 109 -8.53 -12.57 -19.05
N ALA A 110 -9.39 -11.56 -18.88
CA ALA A 110 -10.62 -11.70 -18.11
C ALA A 110 -11.51 -12.78 -18.72
N LYS A 111 -11.63 -12.81 -20.05
CA LYS A 111 -12.36 -13.87 -20.77
C LYS A 111 -11.77 -15.27 -20.53
N LYS A 112 -10.45 -15.40 -20.51
CA LYS A 112 -9.73 -16.67 -20.25
C LYS A 112 -9.83 -17.14 -18.79
N LEU A 113 -9.90 -16.22 -17.83
CA LEU A 113 -10.08 -16.53 -16.42
C LEU A 113 -11.53 -16.91 -16.10
N LEU A 114 -12.50 -16.22 -16.70
CA LEU A 114 -13.92 -16.51 -16.56
C LEU A 114 -14.29 -17.85 -17.22
N SER A 115 -13.71 -18.18 -18.38
CA SER A 115 -13.94 -19.49 -19.02
C SER A 115 -13.43 -20.66 -18.18
N LYS A 116 -12.40 -20.45 -17.34
CA LYS A 116 -11.87 -21.48 -16.43
C LYS A 116 -12.68 -21.65 -15.13
N LYS A 117 -13.50 -20.67 -14.74
CA LYS A 117 -14.39 -20.79 -13.58
C LYS A 117 -15.66 -21.59 -13.86
N TYR A 118 -15.99 -21.84 -15.13
CA TYR A 118 -17.15 -22.63 -15.52
C TYR A 118 -16.76 -24.12 -15.57
N CYS A 119 -16.71 -24.79 -14.41
CA CYS A 119 -16.88 -26.23 -14.37
C CYS A 119 -18.38 -26.51 -14.46
N PRO A 120 -18.89 -27.17 -15.52
CA PRO A 120 -20.26 -27.66 -15.50
C PRO A 120 -20.39 -28.67 -14.37
N THR A 121 -21.24 -28.37 -13.39
CA THR A 121 -21.69 -29.31 -12.35
C THR A 121 -22.66 -30.32 -12.93
#